data_AF-F9P7K3-F1
#
_entry.id   AF-F9P7K3-F1
#
_cell.length_a   1.000
_cell.length_b   1.000
_cell.length_c   1.000
_cell.angle_alpha   90.00
_cell.angle_beta   90.00
_cell.angle_gamma   90.00
#
_symmetry.space_group_name_H-M   'P 1'
#
loop_
_entity.id
_entity.type
_entity.pdbx_description
1 polymer ?
#
loop_
_entity_poly.entity_id
_entity_poly.type
_entity_poly.pdbx_seq_one_letter_code
_entity_poly.pdbx_strand_id
1 'polypeptide(L)'
;MLSNELIEKFQIFSSYPNASILELAVLLKSNRKMVLTDIRKINDILFSVGLPRIQIEESYIQMPDISLNDLFSRMSLDSGEYLFFEERLDMIILYILLNTDFVSNTNLQCLLQMSKNSVLSDLKKRDCRQRNMGGNLSILDKKVTLYVQPTQSVCFYLSKW
;
A
#
# COMPACT_ATOMS: atom_id res chain seq x y z
N MET A 1 -5.13 -11.16 0.68
CA MET A 1 -4.14 -10.07 0.62
C MET A 1 -4.80 -8.80 1.13
N LEU A 2 -4.15 -8.08 2.02
CA LEU A 2 -4.67 -6.85 2.61
C LEU A 2 -4.49 -5.68 1.62
N SER A 3 -5.58 -4.99 1.29
CA SER A 3 -5.57 -3.78 0.45
C SER A 3 -5.96 -2.56 1.26
N ASN A 4 -5.55 -1.36 0.83
CA ASN A 4 -5.92 -0.10 1.49
C ASN A 4 -7.43 0.05 1.69
N GLU A 5 -8.22 -0.31 0.68
CA GLU A 5 -9.69 -0.30 0.79
C GLU A 5 -10.19 -1.20 1.94
N LEU A 6 -9.59 -2.38 2.14
CA LEU A 6 -9.96 -3.26 3.25
C LEU A 6 -9.47 -2.74 4.61
N ILE A 7 -8.34 -2.03 4.65
CA ILE A 7 -7.82 -1.38 5.86
C ILE A 7 -8.75 -0.27 6.31
N GLU A 8 -9.17 0.59 5.39
CA GLU A 8 -10.13 1.67 5.67
C GLU A 8 -11.46 1.10 6.18
N LYS A 9 -11.96 0.04 5.53
CA LYS A 9 -13.17 -0.65 5.98
C LYS A 9 -13.00 -1.28 7.36
N PHE A 10 -11.84 -1.88 7.65
CA PHE A 10 -11.53 -2.42 8.97
C PHE A 10 -11.55 -1.32 10.05
N GLN A 11 -10.99 -0.13 9.78
CA GLN A 11 -11.05 1.02 10.70
C GLN A 11 -12.49 1.45 10.99
N ILE A 12 -13.33 1.49 9.94
CA ILE A 12 -14.75 1.81 10.10
C ILE A 12 -15.42 0.76 10.98
N PHE A 13 -15.22 -0.53 10.73
CA PHE A 13 -15.78 -1.60 11.55
C PHE A 13 -15.31 -1.54 13.01
N SER A 14 -14.03 -1.18 13.24
CA SER A 14 -13.48 -0.98 14.58
C SER A 14 -14.08 0.23 15.30
N SER A 15 -14.49 1.27 14.57
CA SER A 15 -15.15 2.46 15.13
C SER A 15 -16.61 2.20 15.51
N TYR A 16 -17.22 1.14 14.95
CA TYR A 16 -18.61 0.76 15.16
C TYR A 16 -18.74 -0.74 15.52
N PRO A 17 -18.22 -1.16 16.69
CA PRO A 17 -18.00 -2.57 17.01
C PRO A 17 -19.29 -3.42 17.09
N ASN A 18 -20.45 -2.77 17.25
CA ASN A 18 -21.77 -3.39 17.38
C ASN A 18 -22.78 -2.85 16.34
N ALA A 19 -22.32 -2.35 15.19
CA ALA A 19 -23.23 -1.85 14.16
C ALA A 19 -23.94 -2.97 13.39
N SER A 20 -25.13 -2.67 12.89
CA SER A 20 -25.82 -3.55 11.96
C SER A 20 -25.15 -3.53 10.59
N ILE A 21 -25.27 -4.63 9.85
CA ILE A 21 -24.75 -4.71 8.47
C ILE A 21 -25.42 -3.64 7.57
N LEU A 22 -26.66 -3.26 7.86
CA LEU A 22 -27.37 -2.23 7.11
C LEU A 22 -26.79 -0.84 7.34
N GLU A 23 -26.49 -0.48 8.60
CA GLU A 23 -25.83 0.78 8.92
C GLU A 23 -24.45 0.87 8.27
N LEU A 24 -23.68 -0.22 8.32
CA LEU A 24 -22.38 -0.31 7.65
C LEU A 24 -22.50 -0.17 6.13
N ALA A 25 -23.54 -0.75 5.52
CA ALA A 25 -23.80 -0.62 4.09
C ALA A 25 -24.08 0.84 3.69
N VAL A 26 -24.84 1.57 4.51
CA VAL A 26 -25.11 3.01 4.32
C VAL A 26 -23.82 3.82 4.47
N LEU A 27 -23.04 3.59 5.53
CA LEU A 27 -21.77 4.29 5.78
C LEU A 27 -20.76 4.08 4.65
N LEU A 28 -20.64 2.84 4.17
CA LEU A 28 -19.73 2.47 3.10
C LEU A 28 -20.28 2.78 1.70
N LYS A 29 -21.49 3.34 1.59
CA LYS A 29 -22.20 3.57 0.32
C LYS A 29 -22.19 2.32 -0.58
N SER A 30 -22.37 1.15 0.04
CA SER A 30 -22.29 -0.15 -0.61
C SER A 30 -23.54 -0.99 -0.30
N ASN A 31 -23.68 -2.15 -0.94
CA ASN A 31 -24.80 -3.05 -0.66
C ASN A 31 -24.45 -4.07 0.43
N ARG A 32 -25.48 -4.65 1.07
CA ARG A 32 -25.32 -5.66 2.13
C ARG A 32 -24.41 -6.84 1.72
N LYS A 33 -24.50 -7.30 0.47
CA LYS A 33 -23.70 -8.43 -0.03
C LYS A 33 -22.22 -8.07 -0.12
N MET A 34 -21.88 -6.84 -0.51
CA MET A 34 -20.51 -6.34 -0.54
C MET A 34 -19.92 -6.25 0.85
N VAL A 35 -20.63 -5.65 1.81
CA VAL A 35 -20.17 -5.56 3.21
C VAL A 35 -19.86 -6.95 3.77
N LEU A 36 -20.75 -7.93 3.56
CA LEU A 36 -20.51 -9.32 3.95
C LEU A 36 -19.29 -9.94 3.26
N THR A 37 -19.08 -9.63 1.99
CA THR A 37 -17.91 -10.11 1.23
C THR A 37 -16.62 -9.51 1.77
N ASP A 38 -16.63 -8.23 2.11
CA ASP A 38 -15.48 -7.52 2.68
C ASP A 38 -15.16 -8.04 4.08
N ILE A 39 -16.17 -8.27 4.92
CA ILE A 39 -16.00 -8.91 6.25
C ILE A 39 -15.39 -10.31 6.09
N ARG A 40 -15.84 -11.10 5.12
CA ARG A 40 -15.25 -12.42 4.84
C ARG A 40 -13.77 -12.32 4.48
N LYS A 41 -13.41 -11.42 3.55
CA LYS A 41 -12.00 -11.20 3.16
C LYS A 41 -11.15 -10.76 4.35
N ILE A 42 -11.66 -9.86 5.18
CA ILE A 42 -10.98 -9.41 6.39
C ILE A 42 -10.80 -10.57 7.37
N ASN A 43 -11.82 -11.40 7.57
CA ASN A 43 -11.73 -12.58 8.44
C ASN A 43 -10.72 -13.62 7.94
N ASP A 44 -10.59 -13.79 6.62
CA ASP A 44 -9.57 -14.66 6.03
C ASP A 44 -8.16 -14.14 6.35
N ILE A 45 -7.95 -12.82 6.29
CA ILE A 45 -6.68 -12.17 6.64
C ILE A 45 -6.41 -12.27 8.16
N LEU A 46 -7.39 -11.94 9.00
CA LEU A 46 -7.26 -12.05 10.46
C LEU A 46 -6.88 -13.48 10.85
N PHE A 47 -7.49 -14.47 10.21
CA PHE A 47 -7.18 -15.87 10.45
C PHE A 47 -5.75 -16.24 10.02
N SER A 48 -5.26 -15.76 8.89
CA SER A 48 -3.90 -16.09 8.41
C SER A 48 -2.82 -15.58 9.37
N VAL A 49 -3.08 -14.46 10.05
CA VAL A 49 -2.16 -13.88 11.06
C VAL A 49 -2.50 -14.29 12.51
N GLY A 50 -3.40 -15.25 12.69
CA GLY A 50 -3.78 -15.80 14.00
C GLY A 50 -4.54 -14.83 14.91
N LEU A 51 -5.22 -13.84 14.36
CA LEU A 51 -6.08 -12.90 15.07
C LEU A 51 -7.54 -13.37 15.12
N PRO A 52 -8.32 -12.94 16.14
CA PRO A 52 -9.74 -13.25 16.23
C PRO A 52 -10.52 -12.67 15.04
N ARG A 53 -11.55 -13.39 14.59
CA ARG A 53 -12.41 -13.00 13.48
C ARG A 53 -13.54 -12.09 13.96
N ILE A 54 -14.00 -11.22 13.07
CA ILE A 54 -15.26 -10.48 13.20
C ILE A 54 -16.41 -11.47 13.17
N GLN A 55 -17.22 -11.47 14.21
CA GLN A 55 -18.41 -12.32 14.30
C GLN A 55 -19.64 -11.54 13.80
N ILE A 56 -20.66 -12.29 13.36
CA ILE A 56 -21.94 -11.71 12.92
C ILE A 56 -23.04 -12.44 13.67
N GLU A 57 -23.76 -11.73 14.51
CA GLU A 57 -24.88 -12.24 15.30
C GLU A 57 -26.13 -11.41 14.98
N GLU A 58 -27.23 -12.06 14.60
CA GLU A 58 -28.53 -11.41 14.34
C GLU A 58 -28.47 -10.17 13.40
N SER A 59 -27.55 -10.18 12.41
CA SER A 59 -27.25 -9.06 11.50
C SER A 59 -26.46 -7.87 12.08
N TYR A 60 -25.92 -8.01 13.28
CA TYR A 60 -24.95 -7.10 13.87
C TYR A 60 -23.54 -7.68 13.76
N ILE A 61 -22.57 -6.80 13.55
CA ILE A 61 -21.16 -7.19 13.68
C ILE A 61 -20.80 -7.20 15.17
N GLN A 62 -19.90 -8.10 15.53
CA GLN A 62 -19.23 -8.14 16.83
C GLN A 62 -17.74 -8.06 16.52
N MET A 63 -17.20 -6.84 16.64
CA MET A 63 -15.79 -6.59 16.37
C MET A 63 -14.95 -7.07 17.56
N PRO A 64 -13.95 -7.94 17.35
CA PRO A 64 -13.00 -8.28 18.39
C PRO A 64 -12.16 -7.07 18.81
N ASP A 65 -11.69 -7.07 20.06
CA ASP A 65 -10.82 -6.02 20.59
C ASP A 65 -9.39 -6.15 20.03
N ILE A 66 -9.23 -5.69 18.79
CA ILE A 66 -7.97 -5.69 18.04
C ILE A 66 -7.80 -4.34 17.34
N SER A 67 -6.63 -3.74 17.50
CA SER A 67 -6.28 -2.53 16.79
C SER A 67 -5.68 -2.86 15.41
N LEU A 68 -5.63 -1.85 14.54
CA LEU A 68 -4.83 -1.96 13.31
C LEU A 68 -3.35 -2.23 13.58
N ASN A 69 -2.80 -1.71 14.69
CA ASN A 69 -1.40 -1.94 15.03
C ASN A 69 -1.15 -3.41 15.35
N ASP A 70 -2.10 -4.09 16.00
CA ASP A 70 -2.02 -5.54 16.25
C ASP A 70 -2.03 -6.31 14.93
N LEU A 71 -2.90 -5.91 14.00
CA LEU A 71 -2.95 -6.46 12.65
C LEU A 71 -1.61 -6.31 11.91
N PHE A 72 -1.06 -5.09 11.87
CA PHE A 72 0.22 -4.82 11.20
C PHE A 72 1.41 -5.48 11.89
N SER A 73 1.43 -5.55 13.21
CA SER A 73 2.52 -6.18 13.98
C SER A 73 2.69 -7.68 13.68
N ARG A 74 1.60 -8.34 13.28
CA ARG A 74 1.59 -9.76 12.94
C ARG A 74 1.74 -10.02 11.44
N MET A 75 1.67 -8.99 10.61
CA MET A 75 1.99 -9.12 9.19
C MET A 75 3.50 -9.08 8.99
N SER A 76 4.05 -10.12 8.39
CA SER A 76 5.44 -10.14 7.95
C SER A 76 5.63 -9.36 6.65
N LEU A 77 6.50 -8.35 6.64
CA LEU A 77 6.90 -7.62 5.44
C LEU A 77 7.46 -8.55 4.34
N ASP A 78 8.06 -9.68 4.72
CA ASP A 78 8.66 -10.67 3.81
C ASP A 78 7.65 -11.54 3.06
N SER A 79 6.38 -11.55 3.49
CA SER A 79 5.41 -12.58 3.07
C SER A 79 4.57 -12.22 1.83
N GLY A 80 4.74 -11.01 1.27
CA GLY A 80 3.87 -10.52 0.19
C GLY A 80 2.41 -10.34 0.62
N GLU A 81 2.11 -10.41 1.92
CA GLU A 81 0.75 -10.28 2.46
C GLU A 81 0.20 -8.85 2.39
N TYR A 82 1.10 -7.86 2.24
CA TYR A 82 0.79 -6.45 2.11
C TYR A 82 1.17 -5.93 0.72
N LEU A 83 0.16 -5.53 -0.06
CA LEU A 83 0.36 -4.83 -1.32
C LEU A 83 0.30 -3.33 -1.03
N PHE A 84 1.45 -2.70 -0.82
CA PHE A 84 1.56 -1.26 -1.05
C PHE A 84 1.13 -1.06 -2.50
N PHE A 85 -0.05 -0.47 -2.76
CA PHE A 85 -0.51 -0.19 -4.13
C PHE A 85 -0.57 1.32 -4.38
N GLU A 86 -1.20 2.05 -3.46
CA GLU A 86 -1.24 3.52 -3.43
C GLU A 86 0.08 4.09 -2.91
N GLU A 87 0.59 3.55 -1.79
CA GLU A 87 1.77 4.05 -1.07
C GLU A 87 3.10 3.67 -1.73
N ARG A 88 3.09 2.96 -2.87
CA ARG A 88 4.34 2.51 -3.55
C ARG A 88 5.23 3.67 -3.90
N LEU A 89 4.63 4.75 -4.37
CA LEU A 89 5.36 5.95 -4.72
C LEU A 89 6.04 6.54 -3.49
N ASP A 90 5.33 6.58 -2.36
CA ASP A 90 5.85 7.09 -1.10
C ASP A 90 6.98 6.20 -0.56
N MET A 91 6.84 4.88 -0.69
CA MET A 91 7.89 3.91 -0.34
C MET A 91 9.12 4.02 -1.24
N ILE A 92 8.95 4.22 -2.55
CA ILE A 92 10.06 4.50 -3.47
C ILE A 92 10.77 5.80 -3.05
N ILE A 93 10.01 6.85 -2.78
CA ILE A 93 10.55 8.16 -2.36
C ILE A 93 11.31 8.00 -1.04
N LEU A 94 10.70 7.38 -0.04
CA LEU A 94 11.31 7.15 1.27
C LEU A 94 12.58 6.32 1.14
N TYR A 95 12.55 5.23 0.37
CA TYR A 95 13.73 4.39 0.13
C TYR A 95 14.86 5.18 -0.53
N ILE A 96 14.56 6.00 -1.56
CA ILE A 96 15.58 6.85 -2.19
C ILE A 96 16.13 7.89 -1.21
N LEU A 97 15.29 8.47 -0.34
CA LEU A 97 15.72 9.46 0.65
C LEU A 97 16.59 8.87 1.77
N LEU A 98 16.31 7.64 2.18
CA LEU A 98 17.02 6.95 3.25
C LEU A 98 18.34 6.31 2.80
N ASN A 99 18.52 6.05 1.50
CA ASN A 99 19.75 5.47 0.97
C ASN A 99 20.74 6.57 0.57
N THR A 100 21.96 6.48 1.12
CA THR A 100 23.07 7.38 0.76
C THR A 100 23.77 6.96 -0.53
N ASP A 101 23.59 5.71 -0.95
CA ASP A 101 24.21 5.11 -2.12
C ASP A 101 23.26 5.05 -3.32
N PHE A 102 23.82 4.67 -4.46
CA PHE A 102 23.06 4.54 -5.69
C PHE A 102 21.91 3.52 -5.57
N VAL A 103 20.68 3.96 -5.82
CA VAL A 103 19.48 3.11 -5.86
C VAL A 103 19.20 2.67 -7.30
N SER A 104 19.44 1.39 -7.59
CA SER A 104 19.12 0.80 -8.89
C SER A 104 17.66 0.38 -9.02
N ASN A 105 17.20 0.19 -10.25
CA ASN A 105 15.88 -0.41 -10.51
C ASN A 105 15.78 -1.83 -9.92
N THR A 106 16.89 -2.57 -9.84
CA THR A 106 16.90 -3.88 -9.19
C THR A 106 16.66 -3.76 -7.69
N ASN A 107 17.21 -2.73 -7.03
CA ASN A 107 16.93 -2.46 -5.61
C ASN A 107 15.44 -2.18 -5.37
N LEU A 108 14.82 -1.38 -6.24
CA LEU A 108 13.38 -1.08 -6.15
C LEU A 108 12.51 -2.29 -6.49
N GLN A 109 12.90 -3.13 -7.44
CA GLN A 109 12.20 -4.38 -7.75
C GLN A 109 12.25 -5.35 -6.56
N CYS A 110 13.40 -5.46 -5.89
CA CYS A 110 13.53 -6.26 -4.67
C CYS A 110 12.70 -5.69 -3.51
N LEU A 111 12.75 -4.37 -3.29
CA LEU A 111 11.98 -3.69 -2.25
C LEU A 111 10.48 -3.88 -2.42
N LEU A 112 9.98 -3.68 -3.64
CA LEU A 112 8.54 -3.71 -3.93
C LEU A 112 8.04 -5.11 -4.32
N GLN A 113 8.94 -6.07 -4.51
CA GLN A 113 8.67 -7.41 -5.05
C GLN A 113 7.88 -7.36 -6.39
N MET A 114 8.31 -6.50 -7.31
CA MET A 114 7.61 -6.26 -8.57
C MET A 114 8.49 -6.41 -9.80
N SER A 115 7.84 -6.54 -10.96
CA SER A 115 8.53 -6.50 -12.25
C SER A 115 9.12 -5.11 -12.53
N LYS A 116 10.21 -5.07 -13.30
CA LYS A 116 10.83 -3.86 -13.83
C LYS A 116 9.81 -2.88 -14.45
N ASN A 117 8.84 -3.40 -15.20
CA ASN A 117 7.86 -2.59 -15.92
C ASN A 117 6.88 -1.91 -14.97
N SER A 118 6.47 -2.61 -13.91
CA SER A 118 5.61 -2.07 -12.86
C SER A 118 6.30 -0.92 -12.12
N VAL A 119 7.57 -1.10 -11.74
CA VAL A 119 8.38 -0.07 -11.08
C VAL A 119 8.55 1.17 -11.97
N LEU A 120 8.86 0.98 -13.26
CA LEU A 120 8.99 2.08 -14.21
C LEU A 120 7.66 2.82 -14.46
N SER A 121 6.53 2.10 -14.44
CA SER A 121 5.21 2.71 -14.57
C SER A 121 4.91 3.62 -13.39
N ASP A 122 5.24 3.20 -12.17
CA ASP A 122 5.02 4.01 -10.98
C ASP A 122 5.95 5.24 -10.97
N LEU A 123 7.23 5.09 -11.33
CA LEU A 123 8.14 6.23 -11.49
C LEU A 123 7.60 7.27 -12.50
N LYS A 124 7.00 6.84 -13.61
CA LYS A 124 6.37 7.75 -14.58
C LYS A 124 5.15 8.48 -14.01
N LYS A 125 4.35 7.84 -13.15
CA LYS A 125 3.20 8.49 -12.50
C LYS A 125 3.64 9.64 -11.59
N ARG A 126 4.80 9.53 -10.94
CA ARG A 126 5.40 10.62 -10.16
C ARG A 126 5.67 11.83 -11.03
N ASP A 127 6.33 11.65 -12.18
CA ASP A 127 6.64 12.73 -13.12
C ASP A 127 5.36 13.47 -13.58
N CYS A 128 4.28 12.72 -13.80
CA CYS A 128 2.97 13.29 -14.16
C CYS A 128 2.32 14.07 -13.00
N ARG A 129 2.34 13.55 -11.76
CA ARG A 129 1.76 14.23 -10.58
C ARG A 129 2.53 15.51 -10.23
N GLN A 130 3.85 15.52 -10.38
CA GLN A 130 4.72 16.66 -10.05
C GLN A 130 4.47 17.87 -10.96
N ARG A 131 4.23 17.65 -12.27
CA ARG A 131 3.93 18.71 -13.24
C ARG A 131 2.64 19.49 -12.91
N ASN A 132 1.69 18.86 -12.23
CA ASN A 132 0.40 19.47 -11.91
C ASN A 132 0.40 20.35 -10.65
N MET A 133 1.43 20.27 -9.80
CA MET A 133 1.52 21.03 -8.54
C MET A 133 2.51 22.20 -8.57
N GLY A 134 3.02 22.59 -9.75
CA GLY A 134 3.88 23.78 -9.92
C GLY A 134 5.26 23.72 -9.24
N GLY A 135 5.55 22.67 -8.45
CA GLY A 135 6.85 22.43 -7.85
C GLY A 135 7.74 21.61 -8.79
N ASN A 136 8.74 22.25 -9.39
CA ASN A 136 9.86 21.54 -10.01
C ASN A 136 10.72 20.93 -8.89
N LEU A 137 10.40 19.69 -8.50
CA LEU A 137 11.40 18.81 -7.91
C LEU A 137 11.92 17.93 -9.04
N SER A 138 12.73 18.54 -9.91
CA SER A 138 13.77 17.74 -10.56
C SER A 138 14.59 17.08 -9.45
N ILE A 139 15.10 15.87 -9.68
CA ILE A 139 16.15 15.34 -8.81
C ILE A 139 17.42 16.20 -9.06
N LEU A 140 17.40 17.36 -8.43
CA LEU A 140 18.31 18.51 -8.39
C LEU A 140 17.92 19.17 -7.06
N ASP A 141 18.40 18.65 -5.93
CA ASP A 141 19.57 19.27 -5.29
C ASP A 141 20.75 18.34 -4.98
N LYS A 142 20.76 17.14 -5.55
CA LYS A 142 21.99 16.46 -6.01
C LYS A 142 21.65 15.80 -7.34
N LYS A 143 22.07 16.41 -8.45
CA LYS A 143 21.71 16.04 -9.84
C LYS A 143 21.68 14.52 -10.05
N VAL A 144 20.49 13.94 -10.22
CA VAL A 144 20.29 12.61 -10.81
C VAL A 144 19.68 12.83 -12.19
N THR A 145 20.50 12.71 -13.22
CA THR A 145 20.06 12.80 -14.62
C THR A 145 19.67 11.41 -15.12
N LEU A 146 18.41 11.22 -15.47
CA LEU A 146 17.92 9.99 -16.12
C LEU A 146 18.15 10.08 -17.63
N TYR A 147 19.19 9.41 -18.15
CA TYR A 147 19.31 9.15 -19.58
C TYR A 147 18.70 7.79 -19.93
N VAL A 148 17.71 7.78 -20.80
CA VAL A 148 17.20 6.57 -21.44
C VAL A 148 17.81 6.49 -22.84
N GLN A 149 18.81 5.64 -23.04
CA GLN A 149 19.29 5.29 -24.38
C GLN A 149 18.67 3.96 -24.84
N PRO A 150 18.55 3.74 -26.18
CA PRO A 150 17.62 2.75 -26.76
C PRO A 150 18.08 1.29 -26.68
N THR A 151 19.21 0.99 -26.05
CA THR A 151 19.81 -0.35 -26.11
C THR A 151 20.09 -0.87 -24.70
N GLN A 152 19.75 -2.15 -24.52
CA GLN A 152 19.62 -2.87 -23.26
C GLN A 152 20.88 -2.78 -22.38
N SER A 153 20.97 -1.79 -21.50
CA SER A 153 21.73 -1.77 -20.24
C SER A 153 21.53 -0.39 -19.60
N VAL A 154 20.96 -0.32 -18.40
CA VAL A 154 20.77 0.96 -17.70
C VAL A 154 21.87 1.11 -16.67
N CYS A 155 22.92 1.86 -17.01
CA CYS A 155 23.98 2.26 -16.08
C CYS A 155 23.65 3.63 -15.48
N PHE A 156 23.97 3.82 -14.19
CA PHE A 156 23.74 5.05 -13.47
C PHE A 156 25.04 5.52 -12.82
N TYR A 157 25.34 6.82 -12.92
CA TYR A 157 26.54 7.44 -12.34
C TYR A 157 26.15 8.48 -11.28
N LEU A 158 26.88 8.46 -10.15
CA LEU A 158 26.90 9.51 -9.14
C LEU A 158 28.21 10.30 -9.27
N SER A 159 28.15 11.62 -9.48
CA SER A 159 29.31 12.49 -9.26
C SER A 159 29.03 13.43 -8.09
N LYS A 160 29.81 13.29 -7.02
CA LYS A 160 29.84 14.21 -5.87
C LYS A 160 30.52 15.53 -6.26
N TRP A 161 29.91 16.64 -5.86
CA TRP A 161 30.61 17.84 -5.43
C TRP A 161 30.04 18.22 -4.07
#